data_AF-D0SBA7-F1
#
_entry.id   AF-D0SBA7-F1
#
_cell.length_a   1.000
_cell.length_b   1.000
_cell.length_c   1.000
_cell.angle_alpha   90.00
_cell.angle_beta   90.00
_cell.angle_gamma   90.00
#
_symmetry.space_group_name_H-M   'P 1'
#
loop_
_entity.id
_entity.type
_entity.pdbx_description
1 polymer ?
#
loop_
_entity_poly.entity_id
_entity_poly.type
_entity_poly.pdbx_seq_one_letter_code
_entity_poly.pdbx_strand_id
1 'polypeptide(L)'
;MSLEFTHKPNYFLFAQLLIRHVETYVRKHPDANNAIFDLRDIYELFRQDKASATTNLDGIMNIVDEYKIETINGDQKLISRYGIDTQNNSLLIDFNADALESLKQGKQIISPDASIQE
;
A
#
# COMPACT_ATOMS: atom_id res chain seq x y z
N MET A 1 3.96 19.58 21.75
CA MET A 1 3.73 19.67 20.30
C MET A 1 3.36 18.27 19.86
N SER A 2 2.07 17.95 20.00
CA SER A 2 1.56 16.60 19.87
C SER A 2 1.06 16.44 18.44
N LEU A 3 1.74 15.63 17.63
CA LEU A 3 1.13 15.15 16.40
C LEU A 3 -0.04 14.28 16.82
N GLU A 4 -1.24 14.86 16.78
CA GLU A 4 -2.49 14.14 16.89
C GLU A 4 -2.62 13.20 15.69
N PHE A 5 -1.91 12.07 15.74
CA PHE A 5 -2.32 10.86 15.05
C PHE A 5 -3.58 10.35 15.77
N THR A 6 -4.67 11.11 15.67
CA THR A 6 -6.00 10.55 15.91
C THR A 6 -6.15 9.49 14.84
N HIS A 7 -5.92 8.24 15.21
CA HIS A 7 -6.15 7.07 14.37
C HIS A 7 -7.58 7.13 13.86
N LYS A 8 -7.76 7.73 12.68
CA LYS A 8 -9.05 7.66 11.99
C LYS A 8 -9.17 6.20 11.58
N PRO A 9 -10.17 5.45 12.07
CA PRO A 9 -10.35 4.02 11.76
C PRO A 9 -10.37 3.74 10.25
N ASN A 10 -10.62 4.76 9.45
CA ASN A 10 -10.59 4.72 8.01
C ASN A 10 -9.19 4.44 7.41
N TYR A 11 -8.07 4.77 8.07
CA TYR A 11 -6.74 4.63 7.43
C TYR A 11 -6.33 3.16 7.25
N PHE A 12 -6.55 2.31 8.25
CA PHE A 12 -6.34 0.87 8.12
C PHE A 12 -7.25 0.26 7.05
N LEU A 13 -8.52 0.68 7.01
CA LEU A 13 -9.45 0.26 5.96
C LEU A 13 -8.95 0.67 4.57
N PHE A 14 -8.50 1.92 4.40
CA PHE A 14 -7.97 2.41 3.13
C PHE A 14 -6.68 1.70 2.73
N ALA A 15 -5.78 1.44 3.69
CA ALA A 15 -4.58 0.66 3.46
C ALA A 15 -4.91 -0.76 2.98
N GLN A 16 -5.91 -1.39 3.61
CA GLN A 16 -6.38 -2.72 3.22
C GLN A 16 -7.05 -2.74 1.83
N LEU A 17 -7.78 -1.69 1.46
CA LEU A 17 -8.34 -1.56 0.11
C LEU A 17 -7.23 -1.38 -0.93
N LEU A 18 -6.25 -0.54 -0.63
CA LEU A 18 -5.12 -0.26 -1.51
C LEU A 18 -4.21 -1.46 -1.71
N ILE A 19 -3.83 -2.18 -0.64
CA ILE A 19 -3.00 -3.38 -0.76
C ILE A 19 -3.71 -4.47 -1.56
N ARG A 20 -5.04 -4.56 -1.47
CA ARG A 20 -5.84 -5.51 -2.26
C ARG A 20 -5.96 -5.11 -3.73
N HIS A 21 -6.01 -3.80 -4.00
CA HIS A 21 -5.92 -3.27 -5.35
C HIS A 21 -4.55 -3.60 -5.97
N VAL A 22 -3.47 -3.38 -5.22
CA VAL A 22 -2.10 -3.76 -5.58
C VAL A 22 -1.98 -5.26 -5.83
N GLU A 23 -2.50 -6.10 -4.94
CA GLU A 23 -2.51 -7.57 -5.10
C GLU A 23 -3.20 -7.97 -6.42
N THR A 24 -4.36 -7.36 -6.69
CA THR A 24 -5.11 -7.62 -7.93
C THR A 24 -4.33 -7.18 -9.16
N TYR A 25 -3.64 -6.04 -9.09
CA TYR A 25 -2.78 -5.55 -10.16
C TYR A 25 -1.62 -6.51 -10.43
N VAL A 26 -0.89 -6.94 -9.39
CA VAL A 26 0.23 -7.88 -9.53
C VAL A 26 -0.22 -9.22 -10.11
N ARG A 27 -1.39 -9.73 -9.70
CA ARG A 27 -1.95 -10.96 -10.28
C ARG A 27 -2.31 -10.82 -11.76
N LYS A 28 -2.72 -9.63 -12.20
CA LYS A 28 -3.01 -9.34 -13.62
C LYS A 28 -1.76 -9.06 -14.43
N HIS A 29 -0.70 -8.55 -13.78
CA HIS A 29 0.56 -8.17 -14.41
C HIS A 29 1.73 -8.90 -13.73
N PRO A 30 1.89 -10.21 -13.96
CA PRO A 30 2.94 -11.00 -13.32
C PRO A 30 4.36 -10.59 -13.72
N ASP A 31 4.54 -9.85 -14.82
CA ASP A 31 5.84 -9.33 -15.26
C ASP A 31 6.18 -7.94 -14.70
N ALA A 32 5.26 -7.30 -13.96
CA ALA A 32 5.47 -5.97 -13.42
C ALA A 32 6.26 -6.01 -12.10
N ASN A 33 7.44 -5.40 -12.08
CA ASN A 33 8.23 -5.18 -10.86
C ASN A 33 7.87 -3.87 -10.16
N ASN A 34 7.21 -2.96 -10.88
CA ASN A 34 6.71 -1.70 -10.40
C ASN A 34 5.27 -1.47 -10.89
N ALA A 35 4.51 -0.68 -10.15
CA ALA A 35 3.18 -0.22 -10.53
C ALA A 35 3.12 1.31 -10.50
N ILE A 36 2.37 1.85 -11.45
CA ILE A 36 2.05 3.27 -11.51
C ILE A 36 0.53 3.36 -11.45
N PHE A 37 0.02 3.93 -10.37
CA PHE A 37 -1.41 4.16 -10.18
C PHE A 37 -1.72 5.64 -10.32
N ASP A 38 -2.82 6.00 -10.99
CA ASP A 38 -3.27 7.39 -11.00
C ASP A 38 -3.86 7.72 -9.63
N LEU A 39 -3.43 8.81 -9.01
CA LEU A 39 -3.92 9.22 -7.70
C LEU A 39 -5.44 9.45 -7.70
N ARG A 40 -6.05 9.83 -8.84
CA ARG A 40 -7.51 9.94 -8.96
C ARG A 40 -8.19 8.60 -8.71
N ASP A 41 -7.70 7.53 -9.33
CA ASP A 41 -8.25 6.18 -9.15
C ASP A 41 -8.13 5.74 -7.68
N ILE A 42 -6.99 6.03 -7.06
CA ILE A 42 -6.78 5.79 -5.63
C ILE A 42 -7.76 6.58 -4.76
N TYR A 43 -8.03 7.86 -5.09
CA TYR A 43 -9.00 8.66 -4.35
C TYR A 43 -10.44 8.17 -4.55
N GLU A 44 -10.78 7.71 -5.76
CA GLU A 44 -12.07 7.08 -6.07
C GLU A 44 -12.24 5.76 -5.31
N LEU A 45 -11.18 4.96 -5.16
CA LEU A 45 -11.15 3.73 -4.38
C LEU A 45 -11.55 3.98 -2.91
N PHE A 46 -11.13 5.11 -2.34
CA PHE A 46 -11.48 5.51 -0.97
C PHE A 46 -12.86 6.16 -0.87
N ARG A 47 -13.50 6.49 -1.99
CA ARG A 47 -14.73 7.29 -2.06
C ARG A 47 -14.66 8.57 -1.19
N GLN A 48 -13.47 9.18 -1.12
CA GLN A 48 -13.23 10.43 -0.39
C GLN A 48 -13.02 11.61 -1.35
N ASP A 49 -13.34 12.81 -0.89
CA ASP A 49 -13.06 14.04 -1.64
C ASP A 49 -11.54 14.25 -1.80
N LYS A 50 -11.11 14.67 -3.01
CA LYS A 50 -9.70 14.79 -3.43
C LYS A 50 -8.85 15.59 -2.43
N ALA A 51 -9.44 16.63 -1.83
CA ALA A 51 -8.78 17.49 -0.84
C ALA A 51 -8.46 16.76 0.48
N SER A 52 -9.32 15.83 0.92
CA SER A 52 -9.08 15.03 2.13
C SER A 52 -8.20 13.82 1.87
N ALA A 53 -8.26 13.26 0.65
CA ALA A 53 -7.53 12.05 0.31
C ALA A 53 -6.02 12.30 0.16
N THR A 54 -5.59 13.48 -0.30
CA THR A 54 -4.17 13.81 -0.49
C THR A 54 -3.41 13.93 0.83
N THR A 55 -4.01 14.57 1.85
CA THR A 55 -3.39 14.72 3.19
C THR A 55 -3.30 13.40 3.96
N ASN A 56 -4.16 12.43 3.64
CA ASN A 56 -4.24 11.16 4.36
C ASN A 56 -3.48 10.04 3.65
N LEU A 57 -3.15 10.19 2.35
CA LEU A 57 -2.52 9.16 1.55
C LEU A 57 -1.15 8.75 2.08
N ASP A 58 -0.35 9.70 2.55
CA ASP A 58 0.97 9.41 3.13
C ASP A 58 0.86 8.52 4.38
N GLY A 59 -0.05 8.85 5.29
CA GLY A 59 -0.34 8.02 6.47
C GLY A 59 -0.91 6.64 6.10
N ILE A 60 -1.72 6.56 5.06
CA ILE A 60 -2.21 5.28 4.52
C ILE A 60 -1.05 4.46 3.95
N MET A 61 -0.18 5.08 3.14
CA MET A 61 1.00 4.42 2.54
C MET A 61 1.97 3.92 3.61
N ASN A 62 2.13 4.64 4.71
CA ASN A 62 2.94 4.20 5.84
C ASN A 62 2.43 2.85 6.39
N ILE A 63 1.11 2.69 6.52
CA ILE A 63 0.51 1.42 6.94
C ILE A 63 0.69 0.36 5.84
N VAL A 64 0.52 0.73 4.56
CA VAL A 64 0.70 -0.22 3.43
C VAL A 64 2.14 -0.73 3.34
N ASP A 65 3.13 0.09 3.63
CA ASP A 65 4.56 -0.28 3.65
C ASP A 65 4.87 -1.35 4.69
N GLU A 66 4.10 -1.41 5.77
CA GLU A 66 4.26 -2.40 6.84
C GLU A 66 3.64 -3.77 6.51
N TYR A 67 2.92 -3.90 5.38
CA TYR A 67 2.42 -5.20 4.93
C TYR A 67 3.57 -6.08 4.43
N LYS A 68 3.60 -7.30 4.96
CA LYS A 68 4.64 -8.29 4.66
C LYS A 68 4.06 -9.49 3.95
N ILE A 69 4.92 -10.30 3.38
CA ILE A 69 4.57 -11.60 2.84
C ILE A 69 5.64 -12.60 3.24
N GLU A 70 5.21 -13.81 3.55
CA GLU A 70 6.11 -14.91 3.84
C GLU A 70 6.85 -15.32 2.56
N THR A 71 8.16 -15.12 2.54
CA THR A 71 9.05 -15.56 1.45
C THR A 71 9.91 -16.72 1.92
N ILE A 72 10.62 -17.37 0.98
CA ILE A 72 11.62 -18.40 1.29
C ILE A 72 12.76 -17.89 2.18
N ASN A 73 13.00 -16.57 2.17
CA ASN A 73 14.03 -15.88 2.95
C ASN A 73 13.49 -15.30 4.27
N GLY A 74 12.22 -15.57 4.62
CA GLY A 74 11.51 -15.01 5.76
C GLY A 74 10.47 -13.96 5.38
N ASP A 75 9.89 -13.29 6.36
CA ASP A 75 8.87 -12.27 6.13
C ASP A 75 9.49 -11.00 5.53
N GLN A 76 9.10 -10.67 4.31
CA GLN A 76 9.58 -9.47 3.62
C GLN A 76 8.45 -8.51 3.28
N LYS A 77 8.75 -7.21 3.26
CA LYS A 77 7.80 -6.18 2.84
C LYS A 77 7.41 -6.37 1.38
N LEU A 78 6.13 -6.21 1.06
CA LEU A 78 5.67 -6.29 -0.33
C LEU A 78 6.16 -5.10 -1.16
N ILE A 79 6.10 -3.91 -0.56
CA ILE A 79 6.57 -2.68 -1.16
C ILE A 79 8.02 -2.46 -0.72
N SER A 80 8.91 -2.33 -1.70
CA SER A 80 10.30 -1.94 -1.44
C SER A 80 10.43 -0.43 -1.35
N ARG A 81 9.69 0.30 -2.20
CA ARG A 81 9.69 1.77 -2.20
C ARG A 81 8.39 2.29 -2.80
N TYR A 82 7.90 3.43 -2.31
CA TYR A 82 6.84 4.17 -2.97
C TYR A 82 7.24 5.63 -3.17
N GLY A 83 6.58 6.29 -4.13
CA GLY A 83 6.77 7.70 -4.45
C GLY A 83 5.44 8.31 -4.88
N ILE A 84 4.99 9.34 -4.16
CA ILE A 84 3.79 10.09 -4.50
C ILE A 84 4.22 11.28 -5.36
N ASP A 85 3.88 11.25 -6.65
CA ASP A 85 4.13 12.35 -7.57
C ASP A 85 2.85 13.19 -7.73
N THR A 86 2.76 14.27 -6.98
CA THR A 86 1.59 15.16 -7.01
C THR A 86 1.51 15.99 -8.28
N GLN A 87 2.63 16.17 -8.99
CA GLN A 87 2.69 16.96 -10.24
C GLN A 87 2.06 16.19 -11.40
N ASN A 88 2.41 14.92 -11.54
CA ASN A 88 1.86 13.98 -12.52
C ASN A 88 0.63 13.24 -11.98
N ASN A 89 0.19 13.59 -10.77
CA ASN A 89 -0.98 13.04 -10.11
C ASN A 89 -0.95 11.49 -10.08
N SER A 90 0.23 10.93 -9.79
CA SER A 90 0.56 9.50 -9.93
C SER A 90 1.26 8.95 -8.68
N LEU A 91 0.98 7.71 -8.34
CA LEU A 91 1.63 6.94 -7.28
C LEU A 91 2.50 5.86 -7.91
N LEU A 92 3.79 5.94 -7.64
CA LEU A 92 4.78 4.95 -8.04
C LEU A 92 4.97 3.98 -6.87
N ILE A 93 4.84 2.68 -7.13
CA ILE A 93 5.14 1.63 -6.18
C ILE A 93 6.16 0.70 -6.82
N ASP A 94 7.27 0.48 -6.13
CA ASP A 94 8.30 -0.49 -6.48
C ASP A 94 8.16 -1.68 -5.52
N PHE A 95 7.99 -2.87 -6.09
CA PHE A 95 7.74 -4.06 -5.30
C PHE A 95 9.02 -4.84 -5.07
N ASN A 96 9.08 -5.54 -3.93
CA ASN A 96 10.14 -6.48 -3.68
C ASN A 96 9.95 -7.74 -4.56
N ALA A 97 10.99 -8.15 -5.29
CA ALA A 97 10.96 -9.30 -6.18
C ALA A 97 10.63 -10.62 -5.45
N ASP A 98 11.27 -10.90 -4.31
CA ASP A 98 11.01 -12.09 -3.49
C ASP A 98 9.55 -12.10 -2.97
N ALA A 99 9.05 -10.94 -2.59
CA ALA A 99 7.69 -10.76 -2.12
C ALA A 99 6.66 -10.96 -3.25
N LEU A 100 6.93 -10.42 -4.44
CA LEU A 100 6.13 -10.61 -5.64
C LEU A 100 6.06 -12.08 -6.05
N GLU A 101 7.18 -12.79 -6.05
CA GLU A 101 7.20 -14.22 -6.36
C GLU A 101 6.33 -15.00 -5.37
N SER A 102 6.45 -14.70 -4.08
CA SER A 102 5.63 -15.32 -3.03
C SER A 102 4.14 -15.02 -3.23
N LEU A 103 3.78 -13.79 -3.60
CA LEU A 103 2.40 -13.38 -3.88
C LEU A 103 1.83 -14.11 -5.10
N LYS A 104 2.65 -14.30 -6.15
CA LYS A 104 2.30 -15.08 -7.35
C LYS A 104 2.11 -16.56 -7.04
N GLN A 105 2.87 -17.10 -6.08
CA GLN A 105 2.69 -18.46 -5.57
C GLN A 105 1.40 -18.62 -4.73
N GLY A 106 0.64 -17.54 -4.52
CA GLY A 106 -0.62 -17.57 -3.77
C GLY A 106 -0.44 -17.44 -2.26
N LYS A 107 0.73 -17.02 -1.79
CA LYS A 107 0.94 -16.70 -0.38
C LYS A 107 0.07 -15.50 0.01
N GLN A 108 -0.43 -15.52 1.24
CA GLN A 108 -1.28 -14.46 1.76
C GLN A 108 -0.42 -13.30 2.28
N ILE A 109 -0.91 -12.08 2.10
CA ILE A 109 -0.29 -10.89 2.65
C ILE A 109 -0.53 -10.86 4.16
N ILE A 110 0.55 -10.76 4.92
CA ILE A 110 0.56 -10.59 6.37
C ILE A 110 0.27 -9.12 6.65
N SER A 111 -0.86 -8.87 7.30
CA SER A 111 -1.26 -7.53 7.70
C SER A 111 -0.39 -7.06 8.87
N PRO A 112 0.03 -5.79 8.92
CA PRO A 112 0.72 -5.24 10.08
C PRO A 112 -0.22 -5.28 11.29
N ASP A 113 0.32 -5.65 12.45
CA ASP A 113 -0.47 -5.75 13.67
C ASP A 113 -0.94 -4.35 14.09
N ALA A 114 -2.25 -4.13 14.03
CA ALA A 114 -2.86 -2.84 14.36
C ALA A 114 -2.71 -2.46 15.84
N SER A 115 -2.17 -3.33 16.69
CA SER A 115 -1.89 -3.07 18.11
C SER A 115 -0.44 -2.65 18.37
N ILE A 116 0.45 -2.76 17.38
CA ILE A 116 1.86 -2.39 17.54
C ILE A 116 2.05 -0.95 17.04
N GLN A 117 1.62 0.01 17.84
CA GLN A 117 2.21 1.35 17.85
C GLN A 117 2.47 1.71 19.31
N GLU A 118 3.74 1.60 19.71
CA GLU A 118 4.30 2.26 20.90
C GLU A 118 4.37 3.78 20.70
#